data_AF-A0A5K0XHU5-F1
#
_entry.id   AF-A0A5K0XHU5-F1
#
_cell.length_a   1.000
_cell.length_b   1.000
_cell.length_c   1.000
_cell.angle_alpha   90.00
_cell.angle_beta   90.00
_cell.angle_gamma   90.00
#
_symmetry.space_group_name_H-M   'P 1'
#
loop_
_entity.id
_entity.type
_entity.pdbx_description
1 polymer ?
#
loop_
_entity_poly.entity_id
_entity_poly.type
_entity_poly.pdbx_seq_one_letter_code
_entity_poly.pdbx_strand_id
1 'polypeptide(L)' 'EPNCVTRKWTVLGELRVGIFARQNISYGTELSYDYNFEWYGGAKVRCLCGAASCSGFLGAKSRGFQ' A
#
# COMPACT_ATOMS: atom_id res chain seq x y z
N GLU A 1 6.31 -6.50 -5.51
CA GLU A 1 6.43 -5.07 -5.14
C GLU A 1 5.22 -4.34 -5.68
N PRO A 2 4.72 -3.27 -5.03
CA PRO A 2 3.51 -2.58 -5.48
C PRO A 2 3.72 -1.87 -6.82
N ASN A 3 2.78 -2.02 -7.74
CA ASN A 3 2.81 -1.41 -9.08
C ASN A 3 2.06 -0.07 -9.18
N CYS A 4 1.35 0.32 -8.12
CA CYS A 4 0.61 1.58 -8.00
C CYS A 4 1.08 2.44 -6.82
N VAL A 5 0.79 3.75 -6.87
CA VAL A 5 1.01 4.73 -5.78
C VAL A 5 -0.24 5.53 -5.50
N THR A 6 -0.41 5.90 -4.24
CA THR A 6 -1.40 6.90 -3.84
C THR A 6 -0.86 8.32 -4.07
N ARG A 7 -1.66 9.19 -4.69
CA ARG A 7 -1.39 10.62 -4.80
C ARG A 7 -2.56 11.42 -4.26
N LYS A 8 -2.25 12.49 -3.54
CA LYS A 8 -3.23 13.47 -3.07
C LYS A 8 -3.55 14.44 -4.21
N TRP A 9 -4.83 14.66 -4.47
CA TRP A 9 -5.34 15.59 -5.47
C TRP A 9 -6.41 16.48 -4.87
N THR A 10 -6.38 17.76 -5.21
CA THR A 10 -7.48 18.68 -4.88
C THR A 10 -8.43 18.74 -6.06
N VAL A 11 -9.69 18.36 -5.85
CA VAL A 11 -10.74 18.36 -6.87
C VAL A 11 -11.88 19.21 -6.35
N LEU A 12 -12.19 20.31 -7.04
CA LEU A 12 -13.22 21.28 -6.63
C LEU A 12 -13.05 21.79 -5.18
N GLY A 13 -11.80 21.98 -4.76
CA GLY A 13 -11.47 22.44 -3.40
C GLY A 13 -11.40 21.33 -2.34
N GLU A 14 -11.78 20.09 -2.66
CA GLU A 14 -11.72 18.95 -1.73
C GLU A 14 -10.48 18.08 -1.95
N LEU A 15 -9.86 17.66 -0.86
CA LEU A 15 -8.75 16.70 -0.90
C LEU A 15 -9.27 15.29 -1.16
N ARG A 16 -8.69 14.63 -2.17
CA ARG A 16 -8.95 13.24 -2.53
C ARG A 16 -7.64 12.47 -2.67
N VAL A 17 -7.72 11.16 -2.52
CA VAL A 17 -6.58 10.26 -2.77
C VAL A 17 -6.91 9.41 -3.99
N GLY A 18 -6.09 9.51 -5.03
CA GLY A 18 -6.17 8.65 -6.20
C GLY A 18 -5.05 7.62 -6.21
N ILE A 19 -5.31 6.44 -6.75
CA ILE A 19 -4.33 5.39 -6.98
C ILE A 19 -3.92 5.45 -8.45
N PHE A 20 -2.61 5.53 -8.71
CA PHE A 20 -2.04 5.69 -10.05
C PHE A 20 -0.98 4.65 -10.31
N ALA A 21 -0.94 4.12 -11.53
CA ALA A 21 0.14 3.22 -11.96
C ALA A 21 1.49 3.96 -11.91
N ARG A 22 2.53 3.28 -11.40
CA ARG A 22 3.92 3.79 -11.41
C ARG A 22 4.68 3.41 -12.68
N GLN A 23 4.18 2.40 -13.37
CA GLN A 23 4.80 1.74 -14.51
C GLN A 23 3.69 1.20 -15.42
N ASN A 24 4.06 0.75 -16.63
CA ASN A 24 3.12 0.03 -17.48
C ASN A 24 2.74 -1.29 -16.82
N ILE A 25 1.44 -1.60 -16.81
CA ILE A 25 0.89 -2.81 -16.18
C ILE A 25 0.16 -3.61 -17.25
N SER A 26 0.57 -4.86 -17.44
CA SER A 26 -0.05 -5.77 -18.40
C SER A 26 -1.45 -6.17 -17.95
N TYR A 27 -2.34 -6.40 -18.92
CA TYR A 27 -3.68 -6.92 -18.65
C TYR A 27 -3.64 -8.20 -17.82
N GLY A 28 -4.59 -8.35 -16.89
CA GLY A 28 -4.69 -9.49 -15.98
C GLY A 28 -3.74 -9.43 -14.78
N THR A 29 -2.85 -8.43 -14.68
CA THR A 29 -2.00 -8.24 -13.50
C THR A 29 -2.79 -7.57 -12.38
N GLU A 30 -2.67 -8.09 -11.15
CA GLU A 30 -3.26 -7.46 -9.96
C GLU A 30 -2.68 -6.07 -9.71
N LEU A 31 -3.54 -5.08 -9.46
CA LEU A 31 -3.14 -3.73 -9.07
C LEU A 31 -2.91 -3.69 -7.57
N SER A 32 -1.68 -3.35 -7.16
CA SER A 32 -1.29 -3.31 -5.75
C SER A 32 -0.56 -2.00 -5.42
N TYR A 33 -0.82 -1.45 -4.24
CA TYR A 33 -0.16 -0.25 -3.74
C TYR A 33 0.30 -0.45 -2.28
N ASP A 34 1.25 0.35 -1.81
CA ASP A 34 1.66 0.32 -0.42
C ASP A 34 0.63 1.08 0.43
N TYR A 35 0.00 0.37 1.36
CA TYR A 35 -1.00 0.93 2.26
C TYR A 35 -0.39 1.85 3.32
N ASN A 36 0.95 1.80 3.53
CA ASN A 36 1.62 2.44 4.66
C ASN A 36 0.88 2.18 5.98
N PHE A 37 0.41 0.95 6.15
CA PHE A 37 -0.48 0.58 7.25
C PHE A 37 0.19 0.89 8.59
N GLU A 38 -0.44 1.71 9.42
CA GLU A 38 -0.01 1.91 10.81
C GLU A 38 -0.70 0.87 11.69
N TRP A 39 0.09 0.10 12.43
CA TRP A 39 -0.44 -0.89 13.35
C TRP A 39 -0.56 -0.28 14.75
N TYR A 40 -1.77 -0.27 15.30
CA TYR A 40 -2.10 0.33 16.60
C TYR A 40 -2.35 -0.71 17.71
N GLY A 41 -1.95 -1.96 17.51
CA GLY A 41 -2.22 -3.07 18.42
C GLY A 41 -3.14 -4.14 17.84
N GLY A 42 -3.25 -5.29 18.53
CA GLY A 42 -4.13 -6.39 18.15
C GLY A 42 -3.45 -7.52 17.38
N ALA A 43 -4.19 -8.26 16.56
CA ALA A 43 -3.63 -9.39 15.83
C ALA A 43 -2.70 -8.90 14.69
N LYS A 44 -1.53 -9.52 14.57
CA LYS A 44 -0.62 -9.28 13.44
C LYS A 44 -1.18 -9.93 12.18
N VAL A 45 -1.34 -9.16 11.11
CA VAL A 45 -1.84 -9.66 9.82
C VAL A 45 -0.67 -9.95 8.89
N ARG A 46 -0.51 -11.21 8.46
CA ARG A 46 0.56 -11.61 7.55
C ARG A 46 0.35 -10.95 6.18
N CYS A 47 1.41 -10.37 5.63
CA CYS A 47 1.40 -9.81 4.29
C CYS A 47 1.61 -10.93 3.27
N LEU A 48 0.73 -11.02 2.27
CA LEU A 48 0.75 -12.05 1.23
C LEU A 48 1.06 -11.47 -0.15
N CYS A 49 1.71 -10.30 -0.22
CA CYS A 49 1.97 -9.62 -1.50
C CYS A 49 3.00 -10.32 -2.41
N GLY A 50 3.64 -11.40 -1.94
CA GLY A 50 4.61 -12.19 -2.72
C GLY A 50 5.91 -11.48 -3.10
N ALA A 51 6.12 -10.22 -2.67
CA ALA A 51 7.32 -9.47 -3.00
C ALA A 51 8.57 -10.00 -2.28
N ALA A 52 9.71 -10.07 -2.96
CA ALA A 52 10.99 -10.43 -2.34
C ALA A 52 11.37 -9.48 -1.20
N SER A 53 11.03 -8.19 -1.33
CA SER A 53 11.24 -7.13 -0.35
C SER A 53 10.09 -6.98 0.68
N CYS A 54 9.23 -8.00 0.81
CA CYS A 54 8.08 -7.98 1.73
C CYS A 54 8.53 -7.87 3.19
N SER A 55 7.82 -7.04 3.98
CA SER A 55 8.04 -6.89 5.42
C SER A 55 7.43 -8.00 6.28
N GLY A 56 6.85 -9.03 5.66
CA GLY A 56 6.24 -10.19 6.33
C GLY A 56 4.84 -9.95 6.93
N PHE A 57 4.59 -8.79 7.54
CA PHE A 57 3.29 -8.40 8.11
C PHE A 57 2.87 -7.01 7.64
N LEU A 58 1.55 -6.79 7.57
CA LEU A 58 0.98 -5.46 7.36
C LEU A 58 1.28 -4.59 8.58
N GLY A 59 1.85 -3.42 8.33
CA GLY A 59 2.26 -2.47 9.38
C GLY A 59 3.52 -2.85 10.16
N ALA A 60 4.30 -3.82 9.69
CA ALA A 60 5.60 -4.16 10.28
C ALA A 60 6.60 -3.00 10.33
N LYS A 61 6.43 -1.99 9.47
CA LYS A 61 7.26 -0.76 9.45
C LYS A 61 6.72 0.33 10.39
N SER A 62 5.56 0.13 11.02
CA SER A 62 4.97 1.12 11.92
C SER A 62 5.75 1.17 13.24
N ARG A 63 5.84 2.36 13.84
CA ARG A 63 6.62 2.56 15.08
C ARG A 63 6.11 1.73 16.26
N GLY A 64 4.83 1.41 16.25
CA GLY A 64 4.16 0.66 17.31
C GLY A 64 4.23 -0.85 17.14
N PHE A 65 4.79 -1.38 16.04
CA PHE A 65 4.79 -2.81 15.78
C PHE A 65 5.75 -3.54 16.72
N GLN A 66 5.19 -4.15 17.78
CA GLN A 66 5.89 -5.02 18.73
C GLN A 66 5.51 -6.48 18.49
#